data_AF-A0A812PMT9-F1
#
_entry.id   AF-A0A812PMT9-F1
#
_cell.length_a   1.000
_cell.length_b   1.000
_cell.length_c   1.000
_cell.angle_alpha   90.00
_cell.angle_beta   90.00
_cell.angle_gamma   90.00
#
_symmetry.space_group_name_H-M   'P 1'
#
loop_
_entity.id
_entity.type
_entity.pdbx_description
1 polymer ?
#
loop_
_entity_poly.entity_id
_entity_poly.type
_entity_poly.pdbx_seq_one_letter_code
_entity_poly.pdbx_strand_id
1 'polypeptide(L)'
;MFLLLAVSLALGSTREVEEDCLESQQTTLLQHGLHLGTFDHDSSMTLHRFRSLTRGSPVLPSPDVNGRMCLLCDMPPAERAPDKSYVQRSDCGNHSVFEHPEMALVPLSRFTKDATAERNETSGWCELNTEKACADALYNQDYMMFAKAIQIPKLPLVNYSAASWDQFYCYYNGWLSPEIKAMQHDFEGMKAKGKEYCDSDALVRLGSKGNMTLHAMLARWLPAAPFFPGSRPSVQDAHFIAAWTCAMGSAACDMAYCAYTYCVKEDGFGTYAECAGWDPVKGMPVDSVDS
;
A
#
# COMPACT_ATOMS: atom_id res chain seq x y z
N MET A 1 16.06 33.57 56.16
CA MET A 1 14.71 33.79 55.62
C MET A 1 14.87 33.95 54.11
N PHE A 2 14.71 32.83 53.41
CA PHE A 2 14.95 32.65 51.98
C PHE A 2 13.74 33.17 51.18
N LEU A 3 13.98 33.91 50.11
CA LEU A 3 13.09 33.90 48.95
C LEU A 3 13.93 34.07 47.67
N LEU A 4 14.24 32.92 47.06
CA LEU A 4 14.72 32.77 45.69
C LEU A 4 13.47 32.72 44.80
N LEU A 5 13.39 33.60 43.81
CA LEU A 5 12.45 33.50 42.70
C LEU A 5 13.26 33.55 41.41
N ALA A 6 13.62 32.36 40.93
CA ALA A 6 14.18 32.15 39.61
C ALA A 6 13.03 31.95 38.63
N VAL A 7 12.97 32.81 37.60
CA VAL A 7 12.09 32.65 36.44
C VAL A 7 12.90 31.92 35.38
N SER A 8 12.63 30.63 35.20
CA SER A 8 13.14 29.85 34.08
C SER A 8 12.23 30.05 32.87
N LEU A 9 12.72 30.77 31.87
CA LEU A 9 12.19 30.78 30.51
C LEU A 9 12.50 29.41 29.87
N ALA A 10 11.48 28.57 29.76
CA ALA A 10 11.52 27.39 28.90
C ALA A 10 11.41 27.85 27.44
N LEU A 11 12.54 27.87 26.73
CA LEU A 11 12.57 27.93 25.27
C LEU A 11 12.12 26.56 24.75
N GLY A 12 10.81 26.38 24.60
CA GLY A 12 10.25 25.34 23.76
C GLY A 12 10.59 25.66 22.32
N SER A 13 11.52 24.90 21.73
CA SER A 13 11.73 24.89 20.29
C SER A 13 10.53 24.19 19.64
N THR A 14 9.51 24.97 19.30
CA THR A 14 8.54 24.58 18.28
C THR A 14 9.29 24.64 16.95
N ARG A 15 9.76 23.48 16.48
CA ARG A 15 10.11 23.33 15.07
C ARG A 15 8.81 23.56 14.30
N GLU A 16 8.65 24.78 13.77
CA GLU A 16 7.67 25.07 12.74
C GLU A 16 7.95 24.10 11.60
N VAL A 17 6.92 23.37 11.19
CA VAL A 17 6.97 22.59 9.96
C VAL A 17 7.12 23.64 8.85
N GLU A 18 8.28 23.65 8.20
CA GLU A 18 8.51 24.44 6.99
C GLU A 18 7.36 24.14 6.02
N GLU A 19 6.50 25.14 5.80
CA GLU A 19 5.56 25.16 4.69
C GLU A 19 6.38 25.26 3.41
N ASP A 20 6.86 24.11 2.93
CA ASP A 20 7.56 24.02 1.65
C ASP A 20 6.66 24.57 0.54
N CYS A 21 7.19 25.61 -0.11
CA CYS A 21 6.71 26.30 -1.29
C CYS A 21 5.86 25.41 -2.22
N LEU A 22 4.54 25.59 -2.17
CA LEU A 22 3.58 24.96 -3.06
C LEU A 22 2.66 26.04 -3.63
N GLU A 23 3.26 26.93 -4.42
CA GLU A 23 2.53 27.84 -5.29
C GLU A 23 2.89 27.55 -6.75
N SER A 24 1.85 27.49 -7.59
CA SER A 24 1.90 27.37 -9.05
C SER A 24 2.20 25.97 -9.60
N GLN A 25 1.16 25.15 -9.76
CA GLN A 25 0.64 24.69 -11.07
C GLN A 25 -0.81 24.21 -10.92
N GLN A 26 -1.75 25.15 -10.79
CA GLN A 26 -3.13 24.91 -11.22
C GLN A 26 -3.18 25.07 -12.74
N THR A 27 -3.34 23.98 -13.51
CA THR A 27 -3.87 24.07 -14.87
C THR A 27 -4.46 22.74 -15.36
N THR A 28 -5.79 22.65 -15.28
CA THR A 28 -6.70 22.24 -16.38
C THR A 28 -6.35 21.00 -17.20
N LEU A 29 -6.91 19.82 -16.85
CA LEU A 29 -7.25 18.75 -17.82
C LEU A 29 -8.18 17.67 -17.22
N LEU A 30 -9.27 18.12 -16.60
CA LEU A 30 -10.48 17.30 -16.44
C LEU A 30 -11.09 17.09 -17.83
N GLN A 31 -10.93 15.91 -18.46
CA GLN A 31 -12.02 15.29 -19.25
C GLN A 31 -11.76 13.95 -19.96
N HIS A 32 -10.57 13.35 -20.02
CA HIS A 32 -10.41 12.12 -20.82
C HIS A 32 -9.68 11.04 -20.02
N GLY A 33 -10.38 10.00 -19.58
CA GLY A 33 -9.72 8.86 -18.91
C GLY A 33 -10.61 7.80 -18.25
N LEU A 34 -11.91 8.05 -18.09
CA LEU A 34 -12.89 7.04 -17.66
C LEU A 34 -14.11 7.06 -18.59
N HIS A 35 -13.88 6.72 -19.86
CA HIS A 35 -14.69 5.65 -20.39
C HIS A 35 -14.02 4.37 -19.91
N LEU A 36 -14.45 3.89 -18.73
CA LEU A 36 -14.67 2.45 -18.60
C LEU A 36 -15.69 2.14 -19.69
N GLY A 37 -15.19 1.92 -20.91
CA GLY A 37 -15.99 1.38 -21.99
C GLY A 37 -16.70 0.19 -21.36
N THR A 38 -18.01 0.15 -21.55
CA THR A 38 -18.77 -1.09 -21.43
C THR A 38 -17.87 -2.21 -21.95
N PHE A 39 -17.34 -3.04 -21.05
CA PHE A 39 -16.60 -4.23 -21.44
C PHE A 39 -17.62 -5.07 -22.18
N ASP A 40 -17.61 -4.94 -23.49
CA ASP A 40 -18.53 -5.67 -24.34
C ASP A 40 -18.22 -7.15 -24.11
N HIS A 41 -19.24 -7.90 -23.72
CA HIS A 41 -19.11 -9.24 -23.14
C HIS A 41 -18.53 -10.26 -24.14
N ASP A 42 -18.30 -9.85 -25.39
CA ASP A 42 -17.93 -10.68 -26.53
C ASP A 42 -16.46 -10.51 -26.98
N SER A 43 -15.55 -10.26 -26.03
CA SER A 43 -14.11 -10.18 -26.29
C SER A 43 -13.38 -11.44 -25.81
N SER A 44 -13.67 -12.59 -26.44
CA SER A 44 -12.82 -13.79 -26.34
C SER A 44 -11.44 -13.61 -27.02
N MET A 45 -11.20 -12.42 -27.59
CA MET A 45 -9.92 -12.01 -28.16
C MET A 45 -8.87 -11.81 -27.06
N THR A 46 -8.41 -12.96 -26.58
CA THR A 46 -7.12 -13.31 -26.01
C THR A 46 -6.76 -12.68 -24.66
N LEU A 47 -7.48 -13.13 -23.62
CA LEU A 47 -6.93 -13.27 -22.26
C LEU A 47 -5.49 -13.85 -22.29
N HIS A 48 -5.18 -14.72 -23.27
CA HIS A 48 -3.84 -15.24 -23.53
C HIS A 48 -2.80 -14.20 -24.02
N ARG A 49 -3.17 -13.22 -24.85
CA ARG A 49 -2.26 -12.14 -25.28
C ARG A 49 -2.06 -11.13 -24.16
N PHE A 50 -3.13 -10.81 -23.43
CA PHE A 50 -3.02 -9.98 -22.23
C PHE A 50 -2.10 -10.66 -21.21
N ARG A 51 -2.32 -11.95 -20.89
CA ARG A 51 -1.41 -12.76 -20.03
C ARG A 51 0.05 -12.75 -20.47
N SER A 52 0.34 -12.70 -21.77
CA SER A 52 1.74 -12.65 -22.26
C SER A 52 2.37 -11.27 -22.09
N LEU A 53 1.59 -10.20 -22.14
CA LEU A 53 2.04 -8.82 -21.93
C LEU A 53 2.08 -8.45 -20.44
N THR A 54 1.25 -9.09 -19.62
CA THR A 54 1.20 -8.88 -18.18
C THR A 54 2.09 -9.84 -17.40
N ARG A 55 2.63 -10.89 -18.03
CA ARG A 55 3.54 -11.85 -17.38
C ARG A 55 4.77 -11.10 -16.86
N GLY A 56 4.81 -10.88 -15.54
CA GLY A 56 5.89 -10.18 -14.85
C GLY A 56 5.66 -8.69 -14.61
N SER A 57 4.48 -8.13 -14.96
CA SER A 57 4.06 -6.82 -14.46
C SER A 57 3.09 -7.02 -13.29
N PRO A 58 3.56 -6.89 -12.05
CA PRO A 58 2.79 -7.26 -10.85
C PRO A 58 1.63 -6.31 -10.56
N VAL A 59 1.59 -5.16 -11.24
CA VAL A 59 0.53 -4.14 -11.10
C VAL A 59 -0.66 -4.41 -12.02
N LEU A 60 -0.48 -5.26 -13.04
CA LEU A 60 -1.57 -5.55 -13.98
C LEU A 60 -2.46 -6.67 -13.42
N PRO A 61 -3.78 -6.62 -13.71
CA PRO A 61 -4.67 -7.68 -13.30
C PRO A 61 -4.19 -9.06 -13.79
N SER A 62 -4.13 -10.03 -12.88
CA SER A 62 -3.81 -11.43 -13.17
C SER A 62 -4.89 -12.35 -12.62
N PRO A 63 -5.05 -13.58 -13.14
CA PRO A 63 -5.94 -14.57 -12.54
C PRO A 63 -5.32 -15.16 -11.27
N ASP A 64 -6.12 -15.29 -10.21
CA ASP A 64 -5.75 -15.99 -8.97
C ASP A 64 -5.82 -17.54 -9.11
N VAL A 65 -5.60 -18.27 -8.01
CA VAL A 65 -5.70 -19.74 -7.97
C VAL A 65 -7.08 -20.30 -8.36
N ASN A 66 -8.14 -19.50 -8.28
CA ASN A 66 -9.49 -19.87 -8.69
C ASN A 66 -9.80 -19.44 -10.13
N GLY A 67 -8.85 -18.81 -10.82
CA GLY A 67 -9.01 -18.26 -12.15
C GLY A 67 -9.77 -16.92 -12.19
N ARG A 68 -10.04 -16.30 -11.04
CA ARG A 68 -10.71 -15.00 -10.95
C ARG A 68 -9.70 -13.88 -11.14
N MET A 69 -10.09 -12.80 -11.81
CA MET A 69 -9.20 -11.65 -11.96
C MET A 69 -8.97 -10.98 -10.61
N CYS A 70 -7.71 -10.63 -10.34
CA CYS A 70 -7.23 -10.03 -9.12
C CYS A 70 -6.31 -8.83 -9.44
N LEU A 71 -6.08 -7.95 -8.46
CA LEU A 71 -4.93 -7.04 -8.44
C LEU A 71 -3.92 -7.50 -7.39
N LEU A 72 -2.64 -7.41 -7.71
CA LEU A 72 -1.52 -7.78 -6.84
C LEU A 72 -1.76 -9.14 -6.12
N CYS A 73 -2.03 -10.21 -6.86
CA CYS A 73 -2.16 -11.57 -6.29
C CYS A 73 -1.05 -12.53 -6.74
N ASP A 74 0.05 -11.98 -7.25
CA ASP A 74 1.23 -12.78 -7.59
C ASP A 74 1.98 -13.23 -6.33
N MET A 75 2.79 -14.29 -6.49
CA MET A 75 3.70 -14.74 -5.44
C MET A 75 5.05 -14.02 -5.52
N PRO A 76 5.77 -13.91 -4.40
CA PRO A 76 7.18 -13.59 -4.44
C PRO A 76 7.93 -14.47 -5.43
N PRO A 77 8.79 -13.88 -6.29
CA PRO A 77 9.66 -14.68 -7.13
C PRO A 77 10.72 -15.39 -6.27
N ALA A 78 11.25 -16.51 -6.77
CA ALA A 78 12.12 -17.40 -6.00
C ALA A 78 13.37 -16.67 -5.45
N GLU A 79 13.93 -15.72 -6.20
CA GLU A 79 15.09 -14.94 -5.76
C GLU A 79 14.83 -14.01 -4.55
N ARG A 80 13.57 -13.68 -4.26
CA ARG A 80 13.18 -12.89 -3.08
C ARG A 80 12.74 -13.74 -1.89
N ALA A 81 12.43 -15.01 -2.13
CA ALA A 81 11.92 -15.93 -1.13
C ALA A 81 12.41 -17.39 -1.36
N PRO A 82 13.74 -17.62 -1.45
CA PRO A 82 14.29 -18.91 -1.93
C PRO A 82 13.96 -20.08 -0.99
N ASP A 83 13.81 -19.79 0.30
CA ASP A 83 13.59 -20.80 1.35
C ASP A 83 12.15 -20.77 1.90
N LYS A 84 11.20 -20.17 1.17
CA LYS A 84 9.81 -20.03 1.60
C LYS A 84 8.86 -20.70 0.62
N SER A 85 7.87 -21.41 1.15
CA SER A 85 6.73 -21.92 0.39
C SER A 85 5.49 -21.25 0.94
N TYR A 86 4.95 -20.30 0.17
CA TYR A 86 3.75 -19.57 0.54
C TYR A 86 2.51 -20.22 -0.07
N VAL A 87 1.40 -20.16 0.65
CA VAL A 87 0.08 -20.62 0.20
C VAL A 87 -0.72 -19.44 -0.32
N GLN A 88 -1.21 -19.54 -1.56
CA GLN A 88 -2.28 -18.64 -2.02
C GLN A 88 -3.63 -19.16 -1.52
N ARG A 89 -4.39 -18.30 -0.85
CA ARG A 89 -5.74 -18.60 -0.41
C ARG A 89 -6.66 -18.81 -1.60
N SER A 90 -7.41 -19.91 -1.58
CA SER A 90 -8.45 -20.25 -2.55
C SER A 90 -9.85 -19.88 -2.08
N ASP A 91 -10.01 -19.35 -0.86
CA ASP A 91 -11.29 -18.89 -0.30
C ASP A 91 -11.54 -17.39 -0.53
N CYS A 92 -10.64 -16.70 -1.25
CA CYS A 92 -10.74 -15.28 -1.59
C CYS A 92 -11.42 -15.03 -2.96
N GLY A 93 -11.79 -13.78 -3.19
CA GLY A 93 -12.32 -13.25 -4.44
C GLY A 93 -13.82 -13.45 -4.62
N ASN A 94 -14.60 -13.73 -3.56
CA ASN A 94 -16.05 -13.95 -3.66
C ASN A 94 -16.85 -12.73 -4.11
N HIS A 95 -16.25 -11.54 -3.98
CA HIS A 95 -16.83 -10.26 -4.38
C HIS A 95 -15.83 -9.50 -5.27
N SER A 96 -15.07 -10.22 -6.12
CA SER A 96 -14.06 -9.61 -6.99
C SER A 96 -14.65 -8.44 -7.77
N VAL A 97 -14.03 -7.27 -7.67
CA VAL A 97 -14.52 -6.05 -8.32
C VAL A 97 -14.44 -6.09 -9.84
N PHE A 98 -13.72 -7.07 -10.39
CA PHE A 98 -13.66 -7.34 -11.83
C PHE A 98 -14.89 -8.13 -12.33
N GLU A 99 -15.51 -8.91 -11.45
CA GLU A 99 -16.72 -9.70 -11.76
C GLU A 99 -18.00 -8.99 -11.27
N HIS A 100 -17.87 -8.26 -10.16
CA HIS A 100 -18.94 -7.56 -9.44
C HIS A 100 -18.54 -6.10 -9.18
N PRO A 101 -18.48 -5.23 -10.21
CA PRO A 101 -18.01 -3.86 -10.07
C PRO A 101 -18.83 -3.02 -9.07
N GLU A 102 -20.09 -3.37 -8.83
CA GLU A 102 -20.94 -2.75 -7.81
C GLU A 102 -20.39 -2.94 -6.39
N MET A 103 -19.55 -3.95 -6.14
CA MET A 103 -18.88 -4.16 -4.85
C MET A 103 -17.93 -3.02 -4.50
N ALA A 104 -17.47 -2.24 -5.48
CA ALA A 104 -16.64 -1.06 -5.22
C ALA A 104 -17.38 0.04 -4.44
N LEU A 105 -18.72 0.04 -4.45
CA LEU A 105 -19.56 0.99 -3.71
C LEU A 105 -19.97 0.50 -2.32
N VAL A 106 -19.67 -0.76 -1.98
CA VAL A 106 -20.03 -1.36 -0.70
C VAL A 106 -19.04 -0.90 0.37
N PRO A 107 -19.50 -0.51 1.58
CA PRO A 107 -18.62 -0.22 2.69
C PRO A 107 -17.69 -1.38 3.02
N LEU A 108 -16.40 -1.11 3.13
CA LEU A 108 -15.35 -2.14 3.28
C LEU A 108 -15.50 -2.96 4.57
N SER A 109 -16.06 -2.34 5.61
CA SER A 109 -16.40 -2.99 6.87
C SER A 109 -17.35 -4.18 6.72
N ARG A 110 -18.07 -4.31 5.59
CA ARG A 110 -18.93 -5.47 5.31
C ARG A 110 -18.16 -6.71 4.84
N PHE A 111 -16.92 -6.54 4.41
CA PHE A 111 -16.06 -7.64 3.95
C PHE A 111 -15.23 -8.24 5.08
N THR A 112 -15.09 -7.54 6.22
CA THR A 112 -14.37 -8.04 7.39
C THR A 112 -15.22 -9.02 8.19
N LYS A 113 -14.70 -10.23 8.39
CA LYS A 113 -15.31 -11.25 9.25
C LYS A 113 -14.21 -11.97 10.03
N ASP A 114 -14.44 -12.12 11.32
CA ASP A 114 -13.56 -12.91 12.19
C ASP A 114 -13.57 -14.39 11.77
N ALA A 115 -12.48 -15.09 12.07
CA ALA A 115 -12.39 -16.53 11.87
C ALA A 115 -13.44 -17.27 12.73
N THR A 116 -14.02 -18.32 12.17
CA THR A 116 -14.88 -19.29 12.88
C THR A 116 -14.24 -20.69 12.82
N ALA A 117 -14.87 -21.68 13.46
CA ALA A 117 -14.38 -23.06 13.36
C ALA A 117 -14.44 -23.61 11.92
N GLU A 118 -15.31 -23.06 11.08
CA GLU A 118 -15.57 -23.51 9.71
C GLU A 118 -14.92 -22.63 8.64
N ARG A 119 -14.50 -21.41 8.98
CA ARG A 119 -14.03 -20.40 8.01
C ARG A 119 -12.87 -19.59 8.56
N ASN A 120 -11.89 -19.36 7.71
CA ASN A 120 -10.81 -18.42 8.00
C ASN A 120 -11.35 -16.99 8.12
N GLU A 121 -10.57 -16.12 8.76
CA GLU A 121 -10.82 -14.68 8.72
C GLU A 121 -10.83 -14.18 7.27
N THR A 122 -11.67 -13.19 6.99
CA THR A 122 -11.73 -12.52 5.70
C THR A 122 -11.81 -11.01 5.88
N SER A 123 -11.41 -10.28 4.85
CA SER A 123 -11.33 -8.83 4.85
C SER A 123 -11.57 -8.29 3.43
N GLY A 124 -11.56 -6.96 3.27
CA GLY A 124 -11.63 -6.32 1.96
C GLY A 124 -10.57 -6.85 0.98
N TRP A 125 -9.34 -7.08 1.45
CA TRP A 125 -8.25 -7.66 0.65
C TRP A 125 -8.62 -8.99 0.01
N CYS A 126 -9.24 -9.87 0.79
CA CYS A 126 -9.63 -11.20 0.35
C CYS A 126 -10.90 -11.15 -0.50
N GLU A 127 -11.96 -10.51 -0.02
CA GLU A 127 -13.27 -10.54 -0.69
C GLU A 127 -13.27 -9.82 -2.04
N LEU A 128 -12.65 -8.65 -2.13
CA LEU A 128 -12.65 -7.79 -3.33
C LEU A 128 -11.63 -8.21 -4.40
N ASN A 129 -10.77 -9.17 -4.08
CA ASN A 129 -9.63 -9.58 -4.92
C ASN A 129 -8.74 -8.41 -5.36
N THR A 130 -8.67 -7.37 -4.53
CA THR A 130 -7.84 -6.18 -4.73
C THR A 130 -6.73 -6.26 -3.71
N GLU A 131 -5.49 -6.36 -4.17
CA GLU A 131 -4.30 -6.61 -3.33
C GLU A 131 -4.37 -7.92 -2.52
N LYS A 132 -4.86 -8.99 -3.17
CA LYS A 132 -5.06 -10.29 -2.53
C LYS A 132 -3.78 -10.86 -1.90
N ALA A 133 -2.59 -10.52 -2.41
CA ALA A 133 -1.34 -10.95 -1.79
C ALA A 133 -1.20 -10.48 -0.33
N CYS A 134 -1.89 -9.41 0.11
CA CYS A 134 -1.96 -9.05 1.53
C CYS A 134 -2.82 -10.03 2.35
N ALA A 135 -3.95 -10.50 1.82
CA ALA A 135 -4.74 -11.56 2.46
C ALA A 135 -3.96 -12.88 2.55
N ASP A 136 -3.17 -13.18 1.53
CA ASP A 136 -2.27 -14.33 1.54
C ASP A 136 -1.13 -14.14 2.55
N ALA A 137 -0.55 -12.94 2.65
CA ALA A 137 0.50 -12.61 3.62
C ALA A 137 0.04 -12.79 5.09
N LEU A 138 -1.19 -12.38 5.39
CA LEU A 138 -1.82 -12.61 6.70
C LEU A 138 -1.94 -14.11 7.02
N TYR A 139 -2.41 -14.91 6.07
CA TYR A 139 -2.55 -16.36 6.23
C TYR A 139 -1.20 -17.05 6.44
N ASN A 140 -0.17 -16.62 5.72
CA ASN A 140 1.18 -17.16 5.84
C ASN A 140 1.98 -16.58 7.02
N GLN A 141 1.40 -15.67 7.80
CA GLN A 141 2.05 -14.98 8.91
C GLN A 141 3.38 -14.31 8.50
N ASP A 142 3.40 -13.68 7.33
CA ASP A 142 4.60 -13.06 6.78
C ASP A 142 4.23 -11.88 5.86
N TYR A 143 4.24 -10.66 6.40
CA TYR A 143 3.94 -9.45 5.62
C TYR A 143 4.94 -9.18 4.48
N MET A 144 6.16 -9.74 4.55
CA MET A 144 7.12 -9.61 3.46
C MET A 144 6.69 -10.38 2.22
N MET A 145 5.76 -11.33 2.34
CA MET A 145 5.16 -11.97 1.17
C MET A 145 4.56 -10.94 0.21
N PHE A 146 3.78 -9.99 0.73
CA PHE A 146 3.19 -8.94 -0.10
C PHE A 146 4.26 -8.04 -0.73
N ALA A 147 5.18 -7.56 0.10
CA ALA A 147 6.25 -6.67 -0.33
C ALA A 147 7.13 -7.29 -1.44
N LYS A 148 7.46 -8.56 -1.31
CA LYS A 148 8.32 -9.29 -2.25
C LYS A 148 7.60 -9.66 -3.55
N ALA A 149 6.28 -9.83 -3.52
CA ALA A 149 5.47 -10.08 -4.72
C ALA A 149 5.46 -8.87 -5.68
N ILE A 150 5.57 -7.65 -5.14
CA ILE A 150 5.57 -6.42 -5.94
C ILE A 150 6.95 -6.16 -6.55
N GLN A 151 7.05 -6.37 -7.85
CA GLN A 151 8.20 -6.01 -8.69
C GLN A 151 7.99 -4.65 -9.38
N ILE A 152 8.85 -3.69 -9.11
CA ILE A 152 8.82 -2.41 -9.83
C ILE A 152 9.49 -2.63 -11.18
N PRO A 153 8.76 -2.48 -12.31
CA PRO A 153 9.30 -2.78 -13.62
C PRO A 153 10.41 -1.77 -13.99
N LYS A 154 11.55 -2.28 -14.48
CA LYS A 154 12.66 -1.46 -14.99
C LYS A 154 12.40 -1.02 -16.44
N LEU A 155 11.33 -0.28 -16.69
CA LEU A 155 11.01 0.18 -18.04
C LEU A 155 11.59 1.57 -18.32
N PRO A 156 12.48 1.74 -19.33
CA PRO A 156 13.13 3.02 -19.62
C PRO A 156 12.19 4.17 -19.98
N LEU A 157 10.99 3.85 -20.51
CA LEU A 157 10.00 4.84 -20.97
C LEU A 157 8.96 5.20 -19.89
N VAL A 158 8.89 4.41 -18.82
CA VAL A 158 8.08 4.73 -17.65
C VAL A 158 9.06 5.28 -16.64
N ASN A 159 9.36 6.57 -16.78
CA ASN A 159 10.25 7.27 -15.86
C ASN A 159 9.55 7.43 -14.51
N TYR A 160 9.50 6.33 -13.74
CA TYR A 160 9.25 6.13 -12.31
C TYR A 160 8.18 6.99 -11.60
N SER A 161 7.20 7.54 -12.31
CA SER A 161 6.11 8.31 -11.72
C SER A 161 5.18 7.46 -10.82
N ALA A 162 5.14 6.13 -11.00
CA ALA A 162 4.49 5.20 -10.08
C ALA A 162 5.22 5.06 -8.75
N ALA A 163 6.54 4.88 -8.83
CA ALA A 163 7.35 4.87 -7.62
C ALA A 163 7.29 6.22 -6.90
N SER A 164 7.20 7.36 -7.61
CA SER A 164 7.09 8.66 -6.94
C SER A 164 5.83 8.75 -6.09
N TRP A 165 4.67 8.30 -6.58
CA TRP A 165 3.44 8.32 -5.78
C TRP A 165 3.57 7.47 -4.51
N ASP A 166 3.99 6.21 -4.66
CA ASP A 166 4.14 5.28 -3.54
C ASP A 166 5.22 5.74 -2.54
N GLN A 167 6.34 6.30 -3.01
CA GLN A 167 7.38 6.88 -2.16
C GLN A 167 6.81 7.97 -1.24
N PHE A 168 6.04 8.91 -1.80
CA PHE A 168 5.41 9.98 -1.03
C PHE A 168 4.30 9.44 -0.11
N TYR A 169 3.50 8.48 -0.57
CA TYR A 169 2.52 7.79 0.27
C TYR A 169 3.17 7.12 1.49
N CYS A 170 4.23 6.35 1.28
CA CYS A 170 5.00 5.71 2.34
C CYS A 170 5.63 6.73 3.29
N TYR A 171 6.20 7.81 2.74
CA TYR A 171 6.85 8.86 3.53
C TYR A 171 5.85 9.63 4.40
N TYR A 172 4.74 10.11 3.84
CA TYR A 172 3.74 10.90 4.57
C TYR A 172 2.99 10.11 5.65
N ASN A 173 2.94 8.79 5.52
CA ASN A 173 2.39 7.90 6.54
C ASN A 173 3.43 7.45 7.59
N GLY A 174 4.71 7.85 7.44
CA GLY A 174 5.79 7.53 8.37
C GLY A 174 6.30 6.08 8.27
N TRP A 175 5.97 5.38 7.18
CA TRP A 175 6.26 3.96 7.01
C TRP A 175 7.67 3.65 6.49
N LEU A 176 8.48 4.68 6.28
CA LEU A 176 9.92 4.57 5.97
C LEU A 176 10.81 4.72 7.21
N SER A 177 10.23 4.81 8.41
CA SER A 177 10.98 5.01 9.64
C SER A 177 11.84 3.79 10.00
N PRO A 178 12.94 3.98 10.76
CA PRO A 178 13.75 2.86 11.25
C PRO A 178 12.96 1.85 12.07
N GLU A 179 11.94 2.30 12.82
CA GLU A 179 11.04 1.44 13.59
C GLU A 179 10.32 0.43 12.67
N ILE A 180 9.68 0.91 11.60
CA ILE A 180 8.95 0.04 10.66
C ILE A 180 9.92 -0.87 9.90
N LYS A 181 11.10 -0.37 9.52
CA LYS A 181 12.16 -1.18 8.90
C LYS A 181 12.62 -2.32 9.82
N ALA A 182 12.76 -2.08 11.12
CA ALA A 182 13.15 -3.11 12.08
C ALA A 182 12.10 -4.22 12.21
N MET A 183 10.84 -3.94 11.90
CA MET A 183 9.74 -4.91 11.97
C MET A 183 9.49 -5.66 10.66
N GLN A 184 10.26 -5.45 9.59
CA GLN A 184 10.02 -6.10 8.28
C GLN A 184 9.85 -7.63 8.39
N HIS A 185 10.60 -8.30 9.26
CA HIS A 185 10.52 -9.76 9.46
C HIS A 185 9.83 -10.16 10.77
N ASP A 186 9.20 -9.21 11.46
CA ASP A 186 8.45 -9.43 12.70
C ASP A 186 6.95 -9.33 12.40
N PHE A 187 6.32 -10.47 12.13
CA PHE A 187 4.89 -10.51 11.78
C PHE A 187 4.01 -9.95 12.90
N GLU A 188 4.23 -10.38 14.15
CA GLU A 188 3.40 -9.95 15.27
C GLU A 188 3.65 -8.47 15.62
N GLY A 189 4.91 -8.02 15.56
CA GLY A 189 5.25 -6.60 15.73
C GLY A 189 4.61 -5.72 14.67
N MET A 190 4.73 -6.08 13.39
CA MET A 190 4.12 -5.33 12.29
C MET A 190 2.58 -5.37 12.36
N LYS A 191 1.98 -6.51 12.74
CA LYS A 191 0.54 -6.64 12.95
C LYS A 191 0.05 -5.71 14.06
N ALA A 192 0.75 -5.70 15.19
CA ALA A 192 0.44 -4.83 16.32
C ALA A 192 0.58 -3.35 15.94
N LYS A 193 1.65 -2.98 15.22
CA LYS A 193 1.87 -1.61 14.76
C LYS A 193 0.81 -1.15 13.75
N GLY A 194 0.45 -2.01 12.80
CA GLY A 194 -0.63 -1.76 11.87
C GLY A 194 -1.95 -1.53 12.60
N LYS A 195 -2.25 -2.34 13.63
CA LYS A 195 -3.43 -2.16 14.46
C LYS A 195 -3.42 -0.85 15.24
N GLU A 196 -2.33 -0.53 15.93
CA GLU A 196 -2.13 0.75 16.65
C GLU A 196 -2.41 1.93 15.72
N TYR A 197 -1.80 1.91 14.53
CA TYR A 197 -1.94 2.95 13.53
C TYR A 197 -3.39 3.09 13.03
N CYS A 198 -4.04 1.98 12.70
CA CYS A 198 -5.44 1.94 12.26
C CYS A 198 -6.44 2.35 13.35
N ASP A 199 -6.08 2.18 14.62
CA ASP A 199 -6.87 2.58 15.78
C ASP A 199 -6.68 4.06 16.16
N SER A 200 -5.74 4.77 15.53
CA SER A 200 -5.51 6.18 15.81
C SER A 200 -6.74 7.05 15.50
N ASP A 201 -6.97 8.07 16.33
CA ASP A 201 -8.09 9.01 16.16
C ASP A 201 -8.08 9.67 14.77
N ALA A 202 -6.90 9.92 14.21
CA ALA A 202 -6.76 10.52 12.89
C ALA A 202 -7.40 9.65 11.80
N LEU A 203 -7.07 8.35 11.76
CA LEU A 203 -7.61 7.46 10.72
C LEU A 203 -9.05 7.06 10.99
N VAL A 204 -9.44 6.90 12.25
CA VAL A 204 -10.85 6.64 12.62
C VAL A 204 -11.74 7.79 12.15
N ARG A 205 -11.30 9.05 12.29
CA ARG A 205 -12.03 10.23 11.76
C ARG A 205 -12.12 10.25 10.23
N LEU A 206 -11.13 9.69 9.54
CA LEU A 206 -11.15 9.54 8.08
C LEU A 206 -12.05 8.38 7.61
N GLY A 207 -12.54 7.54 8.53
CA GLY A 207 -13.50 6.49 8.24
C GLY A 207 -12.91 5.08 8.20
N SER A 208 -11.70 4.86 8.71
CA SER A 208 -11.03 3.53 8.67
C SER A 208 -11.86 2.38 9.27
N LYS A 209 -12.82 2.68 10.15
CA LYS A 209 -13.76 1.73 10.77
C LYS A 209 -15.22 1.91 10.33
N GLY A 210 -15.46 2.72 9.30
CA GLY A 210 -16.77 3.23 8.94
C GLY A 210 -17.22 2.83 7.54
N ASN A 211 -17.60 3.86 6.77
CA ASN A 211 -18.26 3.75 5.48
C ASN A 211 -17.31 3.95 4.28
N MET A 212 -16.00 3.76 4.46
CA MET A 212 -15.06 3.82 3.34
C MET A 212 -15.39 2.75 2.30
N THR A 213 -15.19 3.09 1.03
CA THR A 213 -15.44 2.23 -0.12
C THR A 213 -14.24 2.25 -1.05
N LEU A 214 -14.08 1.23 -1.88
CA LEU A 214 -13.06 1.23 -2.94
C LEU A 214 -13.28 2.39 -3.92
N HIS A 215 -14.54 2.70 -4.26
CA HIS A 215 -14.86 3.81 -5.14
C HIS A 215 -14.37 5.16 -4.59
N ALA A 216 -14.55 5.42 -3.29
CA ALA A 216 -14.06 6.65 -2.66
C ALA A 216 -12.53 6.74 -2.67
N MET A 217 -11.84 5.61 -2.52
CA MET A 217 -10.39 5.52 -2.69
C MET A 217 -9.98 5.84 -4.12
N LEU A 218 -10.56 5.18 -5.11
CA LEU A 218 -10.24 5.39 -6.52
C LEU A 218 -10.48 6.84 -6.95
N ALA A 219 -11.53 7.49 -6.43
CA ALA A 219 -11.83 8.89 -6.70
C ALA A 219 -10.73 9.86 -6.21
N ARG A 220 -9.94 9.48 -5.20
CA ARG A 220 -8.78 10.26 -4.73
C ARG A 220 -7.47 9.83 -5.36
N TRP A 221 -7.30 8.53 -5.58
CA TRP A 221 -6.10 7.98 -6.18
C TRP A 221 -5.97 8.34 -7.67
N LEU A 222 -7.06 8.27 -8.45
CA LEU A 222 -7.03 8.50 -9.89
C LEU A 222 -6.59 9.92 -10.31
N PRO A 223 -7.05 11.02 -9.68
CA PRO A 223 -6.54 12.35 -9.99
C PRO A 223 -5.06 12.54 -9.66
N ALA A 224 -4.56 11.81 -8.67
CA ALA A 224 -3.15 11.76 -8.30
C ALA A 224 -2.39 10.64 -9.01
N ALA A 225 -3.02 9.96 -9.99
CA ALA A 225 -2.49 8.72 -10.53
C ALA A 225 -1.12 8.92 -11.16
N PRO A 226 -0.26 7.91 -11.05
CA PRO A 226 1.14 7.99 -11.42
C PRO A 226 1.41 8.12 -12.92
N PHE A 227 0.40 8.27 -13.77
CA PHE A 227 0.61 8.43 -15.20
C PHE A 227 1.01 9.86 -15.59
N PHE A 228 0.94 10.81 -14.63
CA PHE A 228 1.40 12.18 -14.82
C PHE A 228 2.79 12.38 -14.20
N PRO A 229 3.79 12.87 -14.96
CA PRO A 229 5.10 13.21 -14.40
C PRO A 229 4.97 14.18 -13.22
N GLY A 230 5.61 13.88 -12.09
CA GLY A 230 5.55 14.69 -10.88
C GLY A 230 4.27 14.53 -10.06
N SER A 231 3.38 13.60 -10.42
CA SER A 231 2.24 13.24 -9.58
C SER A 231 2.72 12.66 -8.24
N ARG A 232 2.16 13.23 -7.17
CA ARG A 232 2.32 12.78 -5.79
C ARG A 232 1.01 13.00 -5.05
N PRO A 233 0.67 12.16 -4.06
CA PRO A 233 -0.48 12.42 -3.22
C PRO A 233 -0.25 13.71 -2.42
N SER A 234 -1.33 14.38 -2.04
CA SER A 234 -1.26 15.31 -0.90
C SER A 234 -1.07 14.51 0.39
N VAL A 235 -0.63 15.16 1.48
CA VAL A 235 -0.56 14.51 2.81
C VAL A 235 -1.95 13.98 3.22
N GLN A 236 -3.00 14.74 2.94
CA GLN A 236 -4.38 14.34 3.23
C GLN A 236 -4.81 13.12 2.41
N ASP A 237 -4.44 13.05 1.14
CA ASP A 237 -4.73 11.89 0.31
C ASP A 237 -3.95 10.67 0.80
N ALA A 238 -2.66 10.82 1.12
CA ALA A 238 -1.86 9.72 1.66
C ALA A 238 -2.46 9.15 2.95
N HIS A 239 -2.92 10.01 3.87
CA HIS A 239 -3.60 9.58 5.10
C HIS A 239 -4.98 8.97 4.82
N PHE A 240 -5.71 9.47 3.83
CA PHE A 240 -6.97 8.86 3.42
C PHE A 240 -6.78 7.47 2.83
N ILE A 241 -5.78 7.29 1.95
CA ILE A 241 -5.46 5.96 1.40
C ILE A 241 -5.02 5.03 2.54
N ALA A 242 -4.24 5.50 3.52
CA ALA A 242 -3.89 4.70 4.68
C ALA A 242 -5.11 4.35 5.58
N ALA A 243 -6.09 5.25 5.71
CA ALA A 243 -7.36 4.91 6.34
C ALA A 243 -8.14 3.85 5.54
N TRP A 244 -8.06 3.89 4.21
CA TRP A 244 -8.67 2.90 3.33
C TRP A 244 -8.02 1.53 3.47
N THR A 245 -6.68 1.44 3.56
CA THR A 245 -5.99 0.15 3.78
C THR A 245 -6.34 -0.46 5.13
N CYS A 246 -6.49 0.37 6.16
CA CYS A 246 -7.06 -0.05 7.44
C CYS A 246 -8.48 -0.61 7.30
N ALA A 247 -9.35 0.04 6.52
CA ALA A 247 -10.71 -0.44 6.27
C ALA A 247 -10.75 -1.74 5.44
N MET A 248 -9.75 -1.97 4.59
CA MET A 248 -9.57 -3.23 3.85
C MET A 248 -9.12 -4.39 4.75
N GLY A 249 -8.59 -4.11 5.94
CA GLY A 249 -8.33 -5.09 7.00
C GLY A 249 -7.14 -4.74 7.89
N SER A 250 -6.08 -4.15 7.31
CA SER A 250 -4.86 -3.75 8.04
C SER A 250 -3.95 -2.94 7.13
N ALA A 251 -3.24 -1.96 7.70
CA ALA A 251 -2.17 -1.22 7.03
C ALA A 251 -0.80 -1.94 7.08
N ALA A 252 -0.68 -3.07 7.79
CA ALA A 252 0.60 -3.76 8.02
C ALA A 252 1.28 -4.27 6.73
N CYS A 253 0.50 -4.68 5.72
CA CYS A 253 1.04 -5.08 4.42
C CYS A 253 1.74 -3.90 3.73
N ASP A 254 1.09 -2.75 3.66
CA ASP A 254 1.68 -1.54 3.09
C ASP A 254 2.87 -1.04 3.90
N MET A 255 2.83 -1.10 5.23
CA MET A 255 3.98 -0.78 6.06
C MET A 255 5.19 -1.64 5.70
N ALA A 256 5.01 -2.95 5.60
CA ALA A 256 6.07 -3.88 5.20
C ALA A 256 6.53 -3.62 3.76
N TYR A 257 5.60 -3.35 2.84
CA TYR A 257 5.92 -2.97 1.46
C TYR A 257 6.77 -1.71 1.39
N CYS A 258 6.36 -0.64 2.08
CA CYS A 258 7.07 0.62 2.14
C CYS A 258 8.47 0.46 2.70
N ALA A 259 8.60 -0.22 3.84
CA ALA A 259 9.88 -0.47 4.49
C ALA A 259 10.80 -1.38 3.69
N TYR A 260 10.26 -2.33 2.90
CA TYR A 260 11.04 -3.19 2.02
C TYR A 260 11.49 -2.50 0.74
N THR A 261 10.68 -1.57 0.22
CA THR A 261 10.77 -1.11 -1.17
C THR A 261 11.46 0.22 -1.30
N TYR A 262 11.33 1.12 -0.33
CA TYR A 262 11.77 2.51 -0.47
C TYR A 262 12.71 2.96 0.63
N CYS A 263 13.52 3.98 0.32
CA CYS A 263 14.38 4.67 1.26
C CYS A 263 14.37 6.18 1.02
N VAL A 264 14.70 6.93 2.07
CA VAL A 264 15.01 8.36 1.96
C VAL A 264 16.49 8.49 1.59
N LYS A 265 16.79 9.35 0.62
CA LYS A 265 18.13 9.73 0.15
C LYS A 265 18.33 11.23 0.40
N GLU A 266 19.57 11.69 0.31
CA GLU A 266 19.88 13.14 0.42
C GLU A 266 19.15 13.98 -0.63
N ASP A 267 18.93 13.42 -1.82
CA ASP A 267 18.35 14.09 -2.99
C ASP A 267 16.87 13.70 -3.25
N GLY A 268 16.22 12.99 -2.32
CA GLY A 268 14.82 12.57 -2.46
C GLY A 268 14.57 11.14 -1.99
N PHE A 269 13.95 10.32 -2.83
CA PHE A 269 13.59 8.95 -2.50
C PHE A 269 14.24 7.96 -3.46
N GLY A 270 14.61 6.78 -2.94
CA GLY A 270 15.06 5.64 -3.71
C GLY A 270 14.06 4.50 -3.69
N THR A 271 14.10 3.67 -4.72
CA THR A 271 13.52 2.32 -4.74
C THR A 271 14.56 1.27 -4.37
N TYR A 272 14.15 0.02 -4.18
CA TYR A 272 15.03 -1.00 -3.62
C TYR A 272 16.36 -1.22 -4.35
N ALA A 273 16.42 -0.98 -5.65
CA ALA A 273 17.66 -1.12 -6.43
C ALA A 273 18.61 0.08 -6.26
N GLU A 274 18.12 1.19 -5.71
CA GLU A 274 18.81 2.47 -5.51
C GLU A 274 19.17 2.70 -4.04
N CYS A 275 18.57 1.92 -3.13
CA CYS A 275 18.79 2.02 -1.70
C CYS A 275 20.04 1.24 -1.28
N ALA A 276 20.92 1.90 -0.53
CA ALA A 276 22.16 1.31 -0.03
C ALA A 276 21.86 0.10 0.87
N GLY A 277 22.50 -1.04 0.57
CA GLY A 277 22.43 -2.24 1.40
C GLY A 277 21.13 -3.05 1.30
N TRP A 278 20.20 -2.69 0.41
CA TRP A 278 19.02 -3.52 0.18
C TRP A 278 19.38 -4.92 -0.31
N ASP A 279 18.64 -5.91 0.17
CA ASP A 279 18.79 -7.31 -0.21
C ASP A 279 17.42 -7.90 -0.63
N PRO A 280 17.33 -8.68 -1.73
CA PRO A 280 16.06 -9.21 -2.21
C PRO A 280 15.34 -10.11 -1.21
N VAL A 281 16.07 -10.77 -0.31
CA VAL A 281 15.53 -11.68 0.71
C VAL A 281 15.33 -10.95 2.03
N LYS A 282 16.32 -10.16 2.47
CA LYS A 282 16.34 -9.49 3.79
C LYS A 282 15.69 -8.11 3.80
N GLY A 283 15.43 -7.49 2.66
CA GLY A 283 14.83 -6.16 2.58
C GLY A 283 15.80 -5.03 2.90
N MET A 284 15.26 -3.92 3.41
CA MET A 284 16.07 -2.76 3.78
C MET A 284 16.89 -3.02 5.04
N PRO A 285 18.16 -2.57 5.09
CA PRO A 285 18.92 -2.63 6.33
C PRO A 285 18.28 -1.73 7.38
N VAL A 286 18.36 -2.16 8.64
CA VAL A 286 18.07 -1.32 9.79
C VAL A 286 19.34 -0.52 10.05
N ASP A 287 19.25 0.81 9.97
CA ASP A 287 20.36 1.67 10.34
C ASP A 287 20.77 1.29 11.76
N SER A 288 22.05 0.99 11.98
CA SER A 288 22.55 0.79 13.34
C SER A 288 22.28 2.10 14.06
N VAL A 289 21.36 2.07 15.03
CA VAL A 289 21.24 3.16 15.99
C VAL A 289 22.61 3.21 16.65
N ASP A 290 23.42 4.21 16.29
CA ASP A 290 24.72 4.44 16.92
C ASP A 290 24.45 4.57 18.42
N SER A 291 24.69 3.47 19.13
CA SER A 291 24.38 3.26 20.55
C SER A 291 25.42 3.91 21.44
#